data_AF-A0A497KZM2-F1
#
_entry.id   AF-A0A497KZM2-F1
#
_cell.length_a   1.000
_cell.length_b   1.000
_cell.length_c   1.000
_cell.angle_alpha   90.00
_cell.angle_beta   90.00
_cell.angle_gamma   90.00
#
_symmetry.space_group_name_H-M   'P 1'
#
loop_
_entity.id
_entity.type
_entity.pdbx_description
1 polymer ?
#
loop_
_entity_poly.entity_id
_entity_poly.type
_entity_poly.pdbx_seq_one_letter_code
_entity_poly.pdbx_strand_id
1 'polypeptide(L)'
;MRRVLSSISVVVPALPGEGPSLAERIREAVEEAGLTAFVRAEGYAFMPSELVGRLGLPHLRLALVGDRISLWVRDPHKLGLGPFGAEEIYQGIMRAVRAAASVVEDYCSERGIEAIIEVPRPTRL
;
A
#
# COMPACT_ATOMS: atom_id res chain seq x y z
N MET A 1 11.15 3.77 11.98
CA MET A 1 10.25 2.73 11.43
C MET A 1 8.78 3.05 11.68
N ARG A 2 8.25 3.00 12.91
CA ARG A 2 6.81 3.29 13.18
C ARG A 2 6.32 4.64 12.62
N ARG A 3 7.02 5.73 12.93
CA ARG A 3 6.70 7.08 12.42
C ARG A 3 6.73 7.17 10.89
N VAL A 4 7.66 6.44 10.27
CA VAL A 4 7.80 6.35 8.80
C VAL A 4 6.61 5.61 8.20
N LEU A 5 6.18 4.50 8.80
CA LEU A 5 4.98 3.79 8.36
C LEU A 5 3.72 4.64 8.53
N SER A 6 3.63 5.41 9.61
CA SER A 6 2.50 6.32 9.86
C SER A 6 2.39 7.48 8.88
N SER A 7 3.48 7.88 8.21
CA SER A 7 3.46 8.95 7.21
C SER A 7 3.21 8.44 5.79
N ILE A 8 3.01 7.13 5.61
CA ILE A 8 2.73 6.58 4.29
C ILE A 8 1.28 6.89 3.93
N SER A 9 1.10 7.62 2.82
CA SER A 9 -0.20 7.91 2.24
C SER A 9 -0.06 8.01 0.72
N VAL A 10 -0.92 7.31 -0.02
CA VAL A 10 -1.09 7.52 -1.46
C VAL A 10 -2.56 7.75 -1.74
N VAL A 11 -2.91 8.85 -2.42
CA VAL A 11 -4.28 9.16 -2.81
C VAL A 11 -4.27 9.61 -4.26
N VAL A 12 -5.04 8.91 -5.11
CA VAL A 12 -5.15 9.22 -6.54
C VAL A 12 -6.62 9.21 -6.96
N PRO A 13 -7.11 10.26 -7.65
CA PRO A 13 -8.40 10.23 -8.33
C PRO A 13 -8.21 9.54 -9.68
N ALA A 14 -8.68 8.30 -9.84
CA ALA A 14 -8.73 7.68 -11.16
C ALA A 14 -9.74 8.43 -12.06
N LEU A 15 -9.54 8.35 -13.37
CA LEU A 15 -10.56 8.78 -14.32
C LEU A 15 -11.82 7.92 -14.17
N PRO A 16 -13.02 8.46 -14.50
CA PRO A 16 -14.28 7.75 -14.31
C PRO A 16 -14.27 6.33 -14.90
N GLY A 17 -14.51 5.33 -14.06
CA GLY A 17 -14.55 3.91 -14.45
C GLY A 17 -13.20 3.21 -14.53
N GLU A 18 -12.07 3.92 -14.41
CA GLU A 18 -10.72 3.33 -14.41
C GLU A 18 -10.28 2.84 -13.02
N GLY A 19 -10.98 3.25 -11.95
CA GLY A 19 -10.65 2.91 -10.56
C GLY A 19 -10.42 1.41 -10.31
N PRO A 20 -11.31 0.50 -10.75
CA PRO A 20 -11.11 -0.94 -10.60
C PRO A 20 -9.85 -1.46 -11.30
N SER A 21 -9.58 -1.01 -12.53
CA SER A 21 -8.39 -1.46 -13.28
C SER A 21 -7.10 -0.96 -12.62
N LEU A 22 -7.07 0.27 -12.13
CA LEU A 22 -5.92 0.79 -11.40
C LEU A 22 -5.72 0.06 -10.06
N ALA A 23 -6.79 -0.26 -9.34
CA ALA A 23 -6.72 -1.04 -8.11
C ALA A 23 -6.12 -2.44 -8.34
N GLU A 24 -6.47 -3.09 -9.46
CA GLU A 24 -5.87 -4.38 -9.85
C GLU A 24 -4.38 -4.25 -10.22
N ARG A 25 -3.98 -3.24 -11.00
CA ARG A 25 -2.56 -2.98 -11.29
C ARG A 25 -1.75 -2.80 -10.01
N ILE A 26 -2.29 -2.06 -9.04
CA ILE A 26 -1.64 -1.87 -7.73
C ILE A 26 -1.59 -3.18 -6.95
N ARG A 27 -2.67 -3.97 -6.95
CA ARG A 27 -2.72 -5.28 -6.29
C ARG A 27 -1.61 -6.19 -6.81
N GLU A 28 -1.47 -6.30 -8.12
CA GLU A 28 -0.45 -7.12 -8.80
C GLU A 28 0.97 -6.68 -8.40
N ALA A 29 1.27 -5.38 -8.49
CA ALA A 29 2.58 -4.86 -8.12
C ALA A 29 2.93 -5.08 -6.63
N VAL A 30 1.93 -5.02 -5.74
CA VAL A 30 2.14 -5.33 -4.32
C VAL A 30 2.39 -6.83 -4.09
N GLU A 31 1.72 -7.70 -4.83
CA GLU A 31 1.94 -9.14 -4.77
C GLU A 31 3.32 -9.54 -5.30
N GLU A 32 3.75 -8.96 -6.42
CA GLU A 32 5.11 -9.13 -6.94
C GLU A 32 6.18 -8.64 -5.96
N ALA A 33 5.87 -7.63 -5.14
CA ALA A 33 6.73 -7.15 -4.06
C ALA A 33 6.76 -8.06 -2.81
N GLY A 34 5.96 -9.13 -2.80
CA GLY A 34 6.00 -10.22 -1.83
C GLY A 34 4.96 -10.16 -0.71
N LEU A 35 3.91 -9.33 -0.81
CA LEU A 35 2.77 -9.37 0.12
C LEU A 35 1.56 -10.02 -0.54
N THR A 36 0.77 -10.80 0.19
CA THR A 36 -0.46 -11.38 -0.35
C THR A 36 -1.63 -10.41 -0.23
N ALA A 37 -2.44 -10.28 -1.28
CA ALA A 37 -3.67 -9.50 -1.23
C ALA A 37 -4.82 -10.31 -0.60
N PHE A 38 -5.50 -9.71 0.37
CA PHE A 38 -6.71 -10.26 0.97
C PHE A 38 -7.87 -9.30 0.74
N VAL A 39 -8.97 -9.81 0.17
CA VAL A 39 -10.17 -9.01 -0.14
C VAL A 39 -10.79 -8.44 1.14
N ARG A 40 -11.22 -7.18 1.08
CA ARG A 40 -11.97 -6.44 2.09
C ARG A 40 -13.09 -5.66 1.40
N ALA A 41 -14.07 -5.16 2.16
CA ALA A 41 -15.26 -4.51 1.60
C ALA A 41 -14.94 -3.36 0.62
N GLU A 42 -13.91 -2.57 0.92
CA GLU A 42 -13.53 -1.41 0.11
C GLU A 42 -12.34 -1.67 -0.82
N GLY A 43 -11.76 -2.88 -0.84
CA GLY A 43 -10.54 -3.15 -1.61
C GLY A 43 -9.69 -4.25 -0.98
N TYR A 44 -8.43 -3.96 -0.67
CA TYR A 44 -7.44 -4.97 -0.28
C TYR A 44 -6.73 -4.66 1.03
N ALA A 45 -6.38 -5.72 1.76
CA ALA A 45 -5.37 -5.69 2.80
C ALA A 45 -4.18 -6.54 2.34
N PHE A 46 -2.98 -5.97 2.35
CA PHE A 46 -1.77 -6.66 1.91
C PHE A 46 -0.86 -6.96 3.08
N MET A 47 -0.52 -8.24 3.23
CA MET A 47 0.27 -8.75 4.34
C MET A 47 0.93 -10.08 3.99
N PRO A 48 2.00 -10.49 4.69
CA PRO A 48 2.65 -11.79 4.44
C PRO A 48 1.75 -13.00 4.69
N SER A 49 0.77 -12.89 5.58
CA SER A 49 -0.25 -13.92 5.85
C SER A 49 -1.46 -13.33 6.56
N GLU A 50 -2.62 -13.97 6.45
CA GLU A 50 -3.86 -13.54 7.13
C GLU A 50 -3.67 -13.44 8.67
N LEU A 51 -2.72 -14.19 9.24
CA LEU A 51 -2.40 -14.13 10.66
C LEU A 51 -1.97 -12.72 11.10
N VAL A 52 -1.23 -12.00 10.26
CA VAL A 52 -0.82 -10.60 10.53
C VAL A 52 -2.05 -9.71 10.73
N GLY A 53 -3.06 -9.86 9.88
CA GLY A 53 -4.33 -9.15 9.98
C GLY A 53 -5.13 -9.56 11.22
N ARG A 54 -5.20 -10.86 11.53
CA ARG A 54 -5.91 -11.37 12.72
C ARG A 54 -5.30 -10.88 14.04
N LEU A 55 -3.97 -10.76 14.09
CA LEU A 55 -3.25 -10.21 15.25
C LEU A 55 -3.29 -8.67 15.29
N GLY A 56 -3.87 -8.03 14.27
CA GLY A 56 -3.95 -6.58 14.16
C GLY A 56 -2.56 -5.92 14.05
N LEU A 57 -1.61 -6.60 13.41
CA LEU A 57 -0.26 -6.09 13.18
C LEU A 57 -0.22 -5.14 11.98
N PRO A 58 0.84 -4.32 11.83
CA PRO A 58 0.95 -3.39 10.72
C PRO A 58 0.84 -4.10 9.37
N HIS A 59 0.00 -3.57 8.50
CA HIS A 59 -0.17 -4.07 7.13
C HIS A 59 -0.63 -2.94 6.22
N LEU A 60 -0.42 -3.11 4.91
CA LEU A 60 -0.81 -2.12 3.91
C LEU A 60 -2.30 -2.29 3.57
N ARG A 61 -3.03 -1.19 3.39
CA ARG A 61 -4.44 -1.18 3.00
C ARG A 61 -4.61 -0.39 1.72
N LEU A 62 -5.42 -0.90 0.81
CA LEU A 62 -5.96 -0.20 -0.34
C LEU A 62 -7.48 -0.14 -0.21
N ALA A 63 -8.04 1.05 -0.43
CA ALA A 63 -9.47 1.24 -0.61
C ALA A 63 -9.75 1.95 -1.93
N LEU A 64 -10.79 1.52 -2.61
CA LEU A 64 -11.42 2.14 -3.76
C LEU A 64 -12.81 2.63 -3.32
N VAL A 65 -13.03 3.94 -3.36
CA VAL A 65 -14.32 4.56 -3.02
C VAL A 65 -14.71 5.49 -4.15
N GLY A 66 -15.74 5.11 -4.91
CA GLY A 66 -15.99 5.70 -6.23
C GLY A 66 -14.78 5.45 -7.13
N ASP A 67 -14.27 6.49 -7.78
CA ASP A 67 -13.03 6.43 -8.59
C ASP A 67 -11.78 6.88 -7.81
N ARG A 68 -11.86 7.03 -6.47
CA ARG A 68 -10.70 7.40 -5.67
C ARG A 68 -10.05 6.19 -5.04
N ILE A 69 -8.75 6.02 -5.28
CA ILE A 69 -7.92 5.04 -4.60
C ILE A 69 -7.18 5.70 -3.44
N SER A 70 -7.12 5.01 -2.32
CA SER A 70 -6.33 5.41 -1.14
C SER A 70 -5.53 4.22 -0.63
N LEU A 71 -4.24 4.44 -0.35
CA LEU A 71 -3.31 3.45 0.16
C LEU A 71 -2.65 3.97 1.45
N TRP A 72 -2.63 3.17 2.51
CA TRP A 72 -2.04 3.57 3.80
C TRP A 72 -1.60 2.35 4.61
N VAL A 73 -0.78 2.57 5.65
CA VAL A 73 -0.43 1.52 6.61
C VAL A 73 -1.44 1.52 7.76
N ARG A 74 -2.07 0.37 7.99
CA ARG A 74 -2.95 0.13 9.14
C ARG A 74 -2.10 -0.14 10.39
N ASP A 75 -2.51 0.42 11.53
CA ASP A 75 -1.94 0.16 12.86
C ASP A 75 -0.39 0.22 12.98
N PRO A 76 0.31 1.22 12.39
CA PRO A 76 1.77 1.29 12.36
C PRO A 76 2.43 1.35 13.74
N HIS A 77 1.70 1.80 14.77
CA HIS A 77 2.17 1.87 16.16
C HIS A 77 2.43 0.48 16.77
N LYS A 78 1.86 -0.59 16.20
CA LYS A 78 2.01 -1.98 16.67
C LYS A 78 3.21 -2.71 16.08
N LEU A 79 4.07 -2.05 15.32
CA LEU A 79 5.26 -2.67 14.75
C LEU A 79 6.17 -3.22 15.86
N GLY A 80 6.53 -4.51 15.77
CA GLY A 80 7.32 -5.21 16.77
C GLY A 80 6.50 -5.81 17.92
N LEU A 81 5.17 -5.78 17.82
CA LEU A 81 4.30 -6.63 18.63
C LEU A 81 4.03 -7.94 17.87
N GLY A 82 3.96 -9.07 18.56
CA GLY A 82 3.66 -10.37 17.97
C GLY A 82 4.89 -11.18 17.54
N PRO A 83 4.69 -12.34 16.90
CA PRO A 83 5.75 -13.32 16.60
C PRO A 83 6.58 -12.98 15.37
N PHE A 84 6.22 -11.93 14.62
CA PHE A 84 6.88 -11.53 13.38
C PHE A 84 7.98 -10.50 13.64
N GLY A 85 9.07 -10.57 12.86
CA GLY A 85 10.17 -9.61 12.95
C GLY A 85 9.71 -8.20 12.59
N ALA A 86 10.01 -7.22 13.45
CA ALA A 86 9.70 -5.81 13.18
C ALA A 86 10.35 -5.30 11.88
N GLU A 87 11.60 -5.69 11.64
CA GLU A 87 12.34 -5.33 10.42
C GLU A 87 11.73 -5.99 9.18
N GLU A 88 11.33 -7.26 9.27
CA GLU A 88 10.70 -7.99 8.18
C GLU A 88 9.38 -7.36 7.75
N ILE A 89 8.49 -7.06 8.71
CA ILE A 89 7.22 -6.35 8.43
C ILE A 89 7.50 -5.00 7.80
N TYR A 90 8.42 -4.23 8.37
CA TYR A 90 8.75 -2.90 7.88
C TYR A 90 9.27 -2.95 6.43
N GLN A 91 10.25 -3.80 6.14
CA GLN A 91 10.82 -3.93 4.81
C GLN A 91 9.81 -4.46 3.79
N GLY A 92 8.97 -5.42 4.19
CA GLY A 92 7.88 -5.92 3.34
C GLY A 92 6.92 -4.80 2.93
N ILE A 93 6.45 -4.01 3.89
CA ILE A 93 5.57 -2.86 3.63
C ILE A 93 6.28 -1.80 2.77
N MET A 94 7.56 -1.50 3.06
CA MET A 94 8.32 -0.50 2.30
C MET A 94 8.55 -0.90 0.84
N ARG A 95 8.77 -2.19 0.54
CA ARG A 95 8.86 -2.67 -0.84
C ARG A 95 7.51 -2.56 -1.54
N ALA A 96 6.45 -3.06 -0.90
CA ALA A 96 5.10 -3.05 -1.43
C ALA A 96 4.58 -1.63 -1.73
N VAL A 97 4.74 -0.69 -0.79
CA VAL A 97 4.27 0.69 -1.00
C VAL A 97 5.03 1.40 -2.12
N ARG A 98 6.31 1.10 -2.31
CA ARG A 98 7.11 1.68 -3.41
C ARG A 98 6.67 1.13 -4.76
N ALA A 99 6.39 -0.18 -4.84
CA ALA A 99 5.84 -0.79 -6.05
C ALA A 99 4.47 -0.18 -6.40
N ALA A 100 3.58 -0.07 -5.41
CA ALA A 100 2.28 0.59 -5.57
C ALA A 100 2.41 2.05 -6.01
N ALA A 101 3.33 2.81 -5.39
CA ALA A 101 3.56 4.20 -5.75
C ALA A 101 4.06 4.34 -7.20
N SER A 102 4.95 3.46 -7.66
CA SER A 102 5.41 3.45 -9.06
C SER A 102 4.25 3.28 -10.04
N VAL A 103 3.34 2.34 -9.77
CA VAL A 103 2.13 2.13 -10.60
C VAL A 103 1.26 3.39 -10.64
N VAL A 104 1.10 4.06 -9.51
CA VAL A 104 0.32 5.31 -9.43
C VAL A 104 1.02 6.44 -10.18
N GLU A 105 2.34 6.57 -10.07
CA GLU A 105 3.13 7.55 -10.82
C GLU A 105 3.02 7.35 -12.33
N ASP A 106 3.16 6.10 -12.79
CA ASP A 106 3.01 5.75 -14.21
C ASP A 106 1.61 6.08 -14.72
N TYR A 107 0.57 5.69 -13.97
CA TYR A 107 -0.81 6.02 -14.30
C TYR A 107 -1.05 7.55 -14.38
N CYS A 108 -0.52 8.30 -13.42
CA CYS A 108 -0.63 9.76 -13.42
C CYS A 108 0.05 10.37 -14.64
N SER A 109 1.25 9.88 -15.00
CA SER A 109 1.97 10.33 -16.19
C SER A 109 1.24 9.96 -17.49
N GLU A 110 0.63 8.77 -17.58
CA GLU A 110 -0.14 8.30 -18.73
C GLU A 110 -1.43 9.12 -18.94
N ARG A 111 -2.07 9.57 -17.86
CA ARG A 111 -3.39 10.21 -17.88
C ARG A 111 -3.35 11.73 -17.72
N GLY A 112 -2.20 12.32 -17.36
CA GLY A 112 -2.09 13.75 -17.13
C GLY A 112 -2.85 14.22 -15.88
N ILE A 113 -2.86 13.40 -14.83
CA ILE A 113 -3.49 13.71 -13.55
C ILE A 113 -2.44 13.75 -12.42
N GLU A 114 -2.83 14.28 -11.26
CA GLU A 114 -1.96 14.34 -10.08
C GLU A 114 -2.45 13.41 -8.96
N ALA A 115 -1.50 12.94 -8.16
CA ALA A 115 -1.74 12.16 -6.95
C ALA A 115 -0.98 12.75 -5.76
N ILE A 116 -1.52 12.55 -4.56
CA ILE A 116 -0.79 12.79 -3.31
C ILE A 116 0.00 11.52 -3.01
N ILE A 117 1.33 11.61 -3.02
CA ILE A 117 2.23 10.46 -2.77
C ILE A 117 3.23 10.83 -1.67
N GLU A 118 2.93 10.38 -0.45
CA GLU A 118 3.81 10.47 0.71
C GLU A 118 4.45 9.11 0.96
N VAL A 119 5.49 8.78 0.19
CA VAL A 119 6.21 7.51 0.31
C VAL A 119 7.71 7.75 0.46
N PRO A 120 8.36 7.22 1.50
CA PRO A 120 9.80 7.37 1.68
C PRO A 120 10.59 6.72 0.53
N ARG A 121 11.27 7.56 -0.26
CA ARG A 121 12.18 7.10 -1.31
C ARG A 121 13.53 6.69 -0.73
N PRO A 122 14.25 5.73 -1.34
CA PRO A 122 15.63 5.49 -0.95
C PRO A 122 16.43 6.78 -1.24
N THR A 123 17.16 7.26 -0.24
CA THR A 123 18.13 8.33 -0.43
C THR A 123 19.12 7.85 -1.49
N ARG A 124 19.24 8.56 -2.62
CA ARG A 124 20.36 8.32 -3.53
C ARG A 124 21.64 8.65 -2.75
N LEU A 125 22.47 7.63 -2.52
CA LEU A 125 23.85 7.80 -2.08
C LEU A 125 24.67 8.32 -3.25
#